data_AF-A0A1R3U5Z2-F1
#
_entry.id   AF-A0A1R3U5Z2-F1
#
_cell.length_a   1.000
_cell.length_b   1.000
_cell.length_c   1.000
_cell.angle_alpha   90.00
_cell.angle_beta   90.00
_cell.angle_gamma   90.00
#
_symmetry.space_group_name_H-M   'P 1'
#
loop_
_entity.id
_entity.type
_entity.pdbx_description
1 polymer ?
#
loop_
_entity_poly.entity_id
_entity_poly.type
_entity_poly.pdbx_seq_one_letter_code
_entity_poly.pdbx_strand_id
1 'polypeptide(L)' 'MSDLSLAQNHALDLARTLMVPVTLFELDGEIGIMPSADYDGDEDTVINQYDPLPMNWLIDRSALRGKACRLR' A
#
# COMPACT_ATOMS: atom_id res chain seq x y z
N MET A 1 -12.60 -20.00 3.39
CA MET A 1 -12.85 -18.96 2.38
C MET A 1 -12.43 -17.66 3.03
N SER A 2 -11.17 -17.30 2.84
CA SER A 2 -10.61 -16.04 3.33
C SER A 2 -11.15 -14.95 2.40
N ASP A 3 -12.12 -14.17 2.89
CA ASP A 3 -12.67 -13.05 2.13
C ASP A 3 -11.61 -11.94 2.06
N LEU A 4 -10.70 -12.06 1.10
CA LEU A 4 -9.65 -11.09 0.84
C LEU A 4 -10.24 -9.67 0.71
N SER A 5 -11.42 -9.54 0.10
CA SER A 5 -12.13 -8.27 -0.01
C SER A 5 -12.52 -7.67 1.35
N LEU A 6 -12.84 -8.48 2.34
CA LEU A 6 -13.14 -8.02 3.70
C LEU A 6 -11.89 -7.50 4.39
N ALA A 7 -10.78 -8.23 4.27
CA ALA A 7 -9.48 -7.81 4.81
C ALA A 7 -8.98 -6.51 4.15
N GLN A 8 -9.15 -6.38 2.84
CA GLN A 8 -8.83 -5.15 2.09
C GLN A 8 -9.67 -3.95 2.54
N ASN A 9 -10.98 -4.12 2.72
CA ASN A 9 -11.86 -3.06 3.22
C ASN A 9 -11.47 -2.62 4.63
N HIS A 10 -11.13 -3.58 5.51
CA HIS A 10 -10.70 -3.28 6.87
C HIS A 10 -9.35 -2.56 6.89
N ALA A 11 -8.39 -2.99 6.06
CA ALA A 11 -7.09 -2.32 5.90
C ALA A 11 -7.24 -0.89 5.38
N LEU A 12 -8.15 -0.67 4.42
CA LEU A 12 -8.43 0.65 3.87
C LEU A 12 -9.07 1.59 4.90
N ASP A 13 -10.01 1.10 5.70
CA ASP A 13 -10.65 1.89 6.76
C ASP A 13 -9.64 2.30 7.85
N LEU A 14 -8.76 1.36 8.22
CA LEU A 14 -7.65 1.59 9.15
C LEU A 14 -6.69 2.67 8.61
N ALA A 15 -6.24 2.54 7.35
CA ALA A 15 -5.35 3.49 6.70
C ALA A 15 -5.95 4.90 6.67
N ARG A 16 -7.24 5.03 6.33
CA ARG A 16 -7.94 6.33 6.29
C ARG A 16 -8.13 6.94 7.67
N THR A 17 -8.35 6.11 8.69
CA THR A 17 -8.55 6.55 10.07
C THR A 17 -7.25 7.04 10.72
N LEU A 18 -6.16 6.28 10.57
CA LEU A 18 -4.86 6.65 11.11
C LEU A 18 -4.11 7.67 10.24
N MET A 19 -4.51 7.85 8.97
CA MET A 19 -3.79 8.64 7.97
C MET A 19 -2.32 8.21 7.81
N VAL A 20 -2.05 6.92 8.00
CA VAL A 20 -0.72 6.31 7.79
C VAL A 20 -0.80 5.23 6.71
N PRO A 21 0.27 5.01 5.94
CA PRO A 21 0.33 3.91 4.99
C PRO A 21 0.27 2.57 5.72
N VAL A 22 -0.55 1.66 5.20
CA VAL A 22 -0.79 0.33 5.77
C VAL A 22 -0.48 -0.74 4.74
N THR A 23 0.32 -1.72 5.12
CA THR A 23 0.66 -2.91 4.33
C THR A 23 -0.25 -4.07 4.72
N LEU A 24 -0.87 -4.68 3.71
CA LEU A 24 -1.59 -5.94 3.78
C LEU A 24 -0.66 -7.04 3.29
N PHE A 25 -0.40 -8.03 4.15
CA PHE A 25 0.47 -9.16 3.83
C PHE A 25 -0.19 -10.48 4.22
N GLU A 26 0.23 -11.57 3.61
CA GLU A 26 -0.21 -12.92 3.95
C GLU A 26 0.98 -13.77 4.38
N LEU A 27 0.88 -14.37 5.56
CA LEU A 27 1.87 -15.28 6.12
C LEU A 27 1.18 -16.59 6.48
N ASP A 28 1.69 -17.71 5.96
CA ASP A 28 1.19 -19.06 6.27
C ASP A 28 -0.34 -19.23 6.13
N GLY A 29 -0.98 -18.47 5.23
CA GLY A 29 -2.43 -18.50 4.99
C GLY A 29 -3.26 -17.58 5.89
N GLU A 30 -2.62 -16.76 6.73
CA GLU A 30 -3.25 -15.74 7.55
C GLU A 30 -3.00 -14.34 6.98
N ILE A 31 -4.04 -13.49 6.97
CA ILE A 31 -3.94 -12.12 6.47
C ILE A 31 -3.63 -11.17 7.63
N GLY A 32 -2.48 -10.51 7.55
CA GLY A 32 -2.02 -9.49 8.49
C GLY A 32 -2.15 -8.07 7.93
N ILE A 33 -2.44 -7.12 8.81
CA ILE A 33 -2.53 -5.69 8.49
C ILE A 33 -1.59 -4.95 9.44
N MET A 34 -0.64 -4.18 8.90
CA MET A 34 0.32 -3.42 9.70
C MET A 34 0.70 -2.10 9.04
N PRO A 35 0.98 -1.02 9.79
CA PRO A 35 1.52 0.21 9.21
C PRO A 35 2.82 -0.10 8.44
N SER A 36 2.98 0.45 7.23
CA SER A 36 4.18 0.22 6.43
C SER A 36 5.46 0.73 7.10
N ALA A 37 5.36 1.68 8.03
CA ALA A 37 6.49 2.17 8.81
C ALA A 37 7.01 1.14 9.83
N ASP A 38 6.14 0.23 10.26
CA ASP A 38 6.47 -0.81 11.25
C ASP A 38 6.74 -2.16 10.59
N TYR A 39 6.47 -2.29 9.30
CA TYR A 39 6.65 -3.51 8.54
C TYR A 39 8.08 -3.58 7.96
N ASP A 40 8.91 -4.45 8.52
CA ASP A 40 10.30 -4.77 8.07
C ASP A 40 10.40 -6.20 7.51
N GLY A 41 9.27 -6.75 7.05
CA GLY A 41 9.19 -8.11 6.49
C GLY A 41 9.52 -8.16 5.00
N ASP A 42 9.47 -9.37 4.43
CA ASP A 42 9.70 -9.59 2.99
C ASP A 42 8.56 -9.01 2.14
N GLU A 43 8.93 -8.18 1.16
CA GLU A 43 8.01 -7.62 0.16
C GLU A 43 7.25 -8.71 -0.62
N ASP A 44 7.80 -9.92 -0.73
CA ASP A 44 7.17 -11.06 -1.39
C ASP A 44 5.90 -11.56 -0.66
N THR A 45 5.76 -11.26 0.63
CA THR A 45 4.57 -11.60 1.41
C THR A 45 3.51 -10.50 1.39
N VAL A 46 3.85 -9.33 0.81
CA VAL A 46 2.95 -8.18 0.69
C VAL A 46 1.97 -8.40 -0.46
N ILE A 47 0.69 -8.47 -0.12
CA ILE A 47 -0.39 -8.53 -1.11
C ILE A 47 -0.66 -7.14 -1.68
N ASN A 48 -0.80 -6.15 -0.81
CA ASN A 48 -1.14 -4.80 -1.23
C ASN A 48 -0.76 -3.75 -0.19
N GLN A 49 -0.45 -2.54 -0.65
CA GLN A 49 -0.19 -1.39 0.21
C GLN A 49 -1.27 -0.32 0.00
N TYR A 50 -1.77 0.22 1.10
CA TYR A 50 -2.77 1.28 1.13
C TYR A 50 -2.15 2.54 1.70
N ASP A 51 -1.94 3.53 0.83
CA ASP A 51 -1.47 4.85 1.23
C ASP A 51 -2.66 5.84 1.31
N PRO A 52 -3.01 6.35 2.49
CA PRO A 52 -4.08 7.34 2.64
C PRO A 52 -3.63 8.75 2.21
N LEU A 53 -2.33 9.00 2.07
CA LEU A 53 -1.76 10.30 1.75
C LEU A 53 -0.87 10.18 0.51
N PRO A 54 -1.37 10.50 -0.70
CA PRO A 54 -0.51 10.66 -1.86
C PRO A 54 0.32 11.97 -1.80
N MET A 55 0.82 12.32 -0.61
CA MET A 55 1.75 13.42 -0.35
C MET A 55 3.16 13.13 -0.88
N ASN A 56 3.39 12.02 -1.59
CA ASN A 56 4.58 11.87 -2.43
C ASN A 56 4.49 12.66 -3.75
N TRP A 57 3.31 13.20 -4.14
CA TRP A 57 3.21 14.02 -5.36
C TRP A 57 3.69 15.47 -5.19
N LEU A 58 3.94 15.96 -3.97
CA LEU A 58 4.43 17.33 -3.78
C LEU A 58 5.97 17.45 -3.81
N ILE A 59 6.67 16.34 -3.60
CA ILE A 59 8.15 16.30 -3.55
C ILE A 59 8.79 15.77 -4.84
N ASP A 60 8.02 15.06 -5.69
CA ASP A 60 8.53 14.45 -6.92
C ASP A 60 8.02 15.09 -8.23
N ARG A 61 8.12 16.43 -8.34
CA ARG A 61 8.03 17.12 -9.65
C ARG A 61 9.19 16.76 -10.61
N SER A 62 10.12 15.91 -10.18
CA SER A 62 11.35 15.57 -10.92
C SER A 62 11.29 14.20 -11.61
N ALA A 63 10.55 13.22 -11.11
CA ALA A 63 10.43 11.87 -11.69
C ALA A 63 9.41 11.78 -12.83
N LEU A 64 8.50 12.74 -12.96
CA LEU A 64 7.61 12.83 -14.14
C LEU A 64 8.27 13.44 -15.39
N ARG A 65 9.52 13.94 -15.31
CA ARG A 65 10.26 14.40 -16.50
C ARG A 65 10.78 13.27 -17.41
N GLY A 66 10.65 12.00 -17.01
CA GLY A 66 11.23 10.88 -17.76
C GLY A 66 10.28 10.05 -18.62
N LYS A 67 8.96 10.12 -18.43
CA LYS A 67 8.00 9.23 -19.12
C LYS A 67 6.98 9.95 -20.00
N ALA A 68 7.36 11.09 -20.56
CA ALA A 68 6.60 11.80 -21.59
C ALA A 68 7.31 11.71 -22.95
N CYS A 69 7.54 10.51 -23.48
CA CYS A 69 7.81 10.33 -24.91
C CYS A 69 7.75 8.87 -25.35
N ARG A 70 6.54 8.36 -25.62
CA ARG A 70 6.25 7.51 -26.79
C ARG A 70 4.75 7.30 -26.94
N LEU A 71 4.01 8.35 -27.32
CA LEU A 71 2.77 8.12 -28.06
C LEU A 71 3.16 8.12 -29.54
N ARG A 72 2.92 6.97 -30.18
CA ARG A 72 3.01 6.79 -31.62
C ARG A 72 1.73 7.33 -32.25
#